data_AF-A0A183TNS6-F1
#
_entry.id   AF-A0A183TNS6-F1
#
_cell.length_a   1.000
_cell.length_b   1.000
_cell.length_c   1.000
_cell.angle_alpha   90.00
_cell.angle_beta   90.00
_cell.angle_gamma   90.00
#
_symmetry.space_group_name_H-M   'P 1'
#
loop_
_entity.id
_entity.type
_entity.pdbx_description
1 polymer ?
#
loop_
_entity_poly.entity_id
_entity_poly.type
_entity_poly.pdbx_seq_one_letter_code
_entity_poly.pdbx_strand_id
1 'polypeptide(L)'
;MQRNWVKCLIVITRQAFEVDLLNRATVNLKLFYGYLRRNTRNTDLIPLLKTVEGIDLTEDGAKADHLSEFFQLVFTKETRYNHPIDGFEVDTIVETVNFTNTTVLKELLRLKETKYPEPDEVPPKLLKELTRELAKPLSTLLQTSFQTGSLPADWKSAWITPLYKGGNRVSANIIHQ
;
A
#
# COMPACT_ATOMS: atom_id res chain seq x y z
N MET A 1 -3.04 -29.27 -0.47
CA MET A 1 -3.94 -29.77 -1.54
C MET A 1 -5.40 -29.30 -1.41
N GLN A 2 -6.00 -29.22 -0.22
CA GLN A 2 -7.40 -28.79 -0.02
C GLN A 2 -7.75 -27.38 -0.56
N ARG A 3 -6.86 -26.38 -0.42
CA ARG A 3 -7.13 -25.00 -0.87
C ARG A 3 -7.39 -24.87 -2.37
N ASN A 4 -6.67 -25.64 -3.20
CA ASN A 4 -6.83 -25.57 -4.66
C ASN A 4 -8.13 -26.24 -5.10
N TRP A 5 -8.54 -27.30 -4.40
CA TRP A 5 -9.81 -27.98 -4.65
C TRP A 5 -11.01 -27.07 -4.32
N VAL A 6 -10.99 -26.39 -3.17
CA VAL A 6 -12.04 -25.43 -2.79
C VAL A 6 -12.13 -24.28 -3.78
N LYS A 7 -10.99 -23.74 -4.24
CA LYS A 7 -10.96 -22.70 -5.29
C LYS A 7 -11.58 -23.20 -6.59
N CYS A 8 -11.24 -24.42 -7.01
CA CYS A 8 -11.80 -25.03 -8.21
C CYS A 8 -13.33 -25.21 -8.08
N LEU A 9 -13.80 -25.68 -6.92
CA LEU A 9 -15.22 -25.87 -6.64
C LEU A 9 -16.01 -24.54 -6.67
N ILE A 10 -15.44 -23.45 -6.15
CA ILE A 10 -16.04 -22.11 -6.21
C ILE A 10 -16.19 -21.64 -7.66
N VAL A 11 -15.20 -21.89 -8.52
CA VAL A 11 -15.27 -21.51 -9.94
C VAL A 11 -16.36 -22.31 -10.67
N ILE A 12 -16.40 -23.62 -10.46
CA ILE A 12 -17.37 -24.51 -11.10
C ILE A 12 -18.80 -24.16 -10.68
N THR A 13 -19.04 -23.98 -9.38
CA THR A 13 -20.36 -23.63 -8.86
C THR A 13 -20.83 -22.25 -9.34
N ARG A 14 -19.92 -21.29 -9.45
CA ARG A 14 -20.22 -19.97 -10.03
C ARG A 14 -20.59 -20.05 -11.50
N GLN A 15 -19.84 -20.81 -12.31
CA GLN A 15 -20.16 -20.98 -13.73
C GLN A 15 -21.52 -21.65 -13.94
N ALA A 16 -21.83 -22.69 -13.16
CA ALA A 16 -23.13 -23.35 -13.21
C ALA A 16 -24.28 -22.39 -12.89
N PHE A 17 -24.11 -21.55 -11.88
CA PHE A 17 -25.07 -20.50 -11.53
C PHE A 17 -25.23 -19.45 -12.64
N GLU A 18 -24.13 -18.99 -13.26
CA GLU A 18 -24.16 -18.01 -14.35
C GLU A 18 -24.88 -18.57 -15.59
N VAL A 19 -24.70 -19.86 -15.90
CA VAL A 19 -25.43 -20.53 -17.00
C VAL A 19 -26.94 -20.64 -16.69
N ASP A 20 -27.32 -21.06 -15.48
CA ASP A 20 -28.73 -21.09 -15.06
C ASP A 20 -29.38 -19.70 -15.15
N LEU A 21 -28.65 -18.68 -14.69
CA LEU A 21 -29.09 -17.29 -14.75
C LEU A 21 -29.33 -16.83 -16.18
N LEU A 22 -28.42 -17.14 -17.12
CA LEU A 22 -28.57 -16.75 -18.53
C LEU A 22 -29.78 -17.45 -19.17
N ASN A 23 -29.99 -18.72 -18.85
CA ASN A 23 -31.16 -19.46 -19.32
C ASN A 23 -32.47 -18.81 -18.82
N ARG A 24 -32.53 -18.42 -17.56
CA ARG A 24 -33.69 -17.71 -16.99
C ARG A 24 -33.82 -16.27 -17.50
N ALA A 25 -32.71 -15.63 -17.85
CA ALA A 25 -32.70 -14.28 -18.40
C ALA A 25 -33.30 -14.21 -19.81
N THR A 26 -33.35 -15.32 -20.55
CA THR A 26 -34.08 -15.40 -21.83
C THR A 26 -35.58 -15.09 -21.66
N VAL A 27 -36.15 -15.46 -20.51
CA VAL A 27 -37.56 -15.19 -20.16
C VAL A 27 -37.70 -13.90 -19.38
N ASN A 28 -36.74 -13.58 -18.51
CA ASN A 28 -36.76 -12.38 -17.68
C ASN A 28 -35.42 -11.64 -17.69
N LEU A 29 -35.28 -10.70 -18.62
CA LEU A 29 -34.07 -9.91 -18.82
C LEU A 29 -33.70 -9.03 -17.60
N LYS A 30 -34.65 -8.77 -16.67
CA LYS A 30 -34.35 -8.04 -15.42
C LYS A 30 -33.40 -8.82 -14.51
N LEU A 31 -33.37 -10.15 -14.61
CA LEU A 31 -32.43 -10.99 -13.84
C LEU A 31 -30.98 -10.76 -14.28
N PHE A 32 -30.76 -10.65 -15.59
CA PHE A 32 -29.46 -10.35 -16.17
C PHE A 32 -28.98 -8.95 -15.80
N TYR A 33 -29.81 -7.93 -15.97
CA TYR A 33 -29.46 -6.57 -15.56
C TYR A 33 -29.31 -6.41 -14.03
N GLY A 34 -30.06 -7.19 -13.24
CA GLY A 34 -29.89 -7.27 -11.79
C GLY A 34 -28.56 -7.88 -11.38
N TYR A 35 -28.14 -8.95 -12.05
CA TYR A 35 -26.82 -9.57 -11.87
C TYR A 35 -25.68 -8.65 -12.32
N LEU A 36 -25.80 -8.06 -13.52
CA LEU A 36 -24.86 -7.06 -14.01
C LEU A 36 -24.74 -5.93 -13.01
N ARG A 37 -25.83 -5.28 -12.62
CA ARG A 37 -25.83 -4.17 -11.64
C ARG A 37 -25.21 -4.57 -10.31
N ARG A 38 -25.40 -5.82 -9.84
CA ARG A 38 -24.74 -6.32 -8.63
C ARG A 38 -23.24 -6.49 -8.80
N ASN A 39 -22.78 -6.80 -10.02
CA ASN A 39 -21.38 -6.97 -10.39
C ASN A 39 -20.71 -5.68 -10.91
N THR A 40 -21.49 -4.64 -11.26
CA THR A 40 -21.03 -3.29 -11.67
C THR A 40 -21.28 -2.21 -10.62
N ARG A 41 -21.94 -2.53 -9.50
CA ARG A 41 -22.04 -1.62 -8.35
C ARG A 41 -20.63 -1.32 -7.87
N ASN A 42 -20.38 -0.02 -7.70
CA ASN A 42 -19.08 0.60 -7.54
C ASN A 42 -18.08 -0.25 -6.75
N THR A 43 -16.99 -0.56 -7.44
CA THR A 43 -15.75 -1.16 -6.97
C THR A 43 -14.85 -0.06 -6.44
N ASP A 44 -15.35 0.78 -5.52
CA ASP A 44 -14.48 1.79 -4.91
C ASP A 44 -13.33 1.04 -4.22
N LEU A 45 -12.09 1.41 -4.55
CA LEU A 45 -10.89 0.90 -3.87
C LEU A 45 -10.97 1.18 -2.36
N ILE A 46 -11.78 2.18 -1.97
CA ILE A 46 -12.09 2.55 -0.61
C ILE A 46 -13.60 2.40 -0.39
N PRO A 47 -14.07 1.32 0.28
CA PRO A 47 -15.48 1.19 0.63
C PRO A 47 -15.97 2.40 1.45
N LEU A 48 -17.28 2.65 1.41
CA LEU A 48 -17.99 3.68 2.20
C LEU A 48 -17.45 3.70 3.64
N LEU A 49 -16.86 4.81 4.09
CA LEU A 49 -16.36 4.94 5.46
C LEU A 49 -17.45 5.61 6.32
N LYS A 50 -17.56 5.22 7.58
CA LYS A 50 -18.41 5.90 8.57
C LYS A 50 -17.56 6.61 9.61
N THR A 51 -17.96 7.81 9.96
CA THR A 51 -17.42 8.50 11.15
C THR A 51 -17.85 7.78 12.43
N VAL A 52 -17.24 8.14 13.55
CA VAL A 52 -17.60 7.62 14.89
C VAL A 52 -19.08 7.91 15.23
N GLU A 53 -19.64 8.96 14.62
CA GLU A 53 -21.03 9.41 14.75
C GLU A 53 -22.00 8.63 13.84
N GLY A 54 -21.50 7.72 13.00
CA GLY A 54 -22.30 6.88 12.11
C GLY A 54 -22.68 7.53 10.78
N ILE A 55 -22.08 8.67 10.42
CA ILE A 55 -22.33 9.39 9.17
C ILE A 55 -21.55 8.72 8.04
N ASP A 56 -22.24 8.47 6.92
CA ASP A 56 -21.66 7.89 5.71
C ASP A 56 -20.82 8.93 4.94
N LEU A 57 -19.54 8.64 4.76
CA LEU A 57 -18.60 9.42 3.95
C LEU A 57 -18.58 8.90 2.52
N THR A 58 -19.25 9.63 1.62
CA THR A 58 -19.33 9.29 0.19
C THR A 58 -18.27 9.99 -0.66
N GLU A 59 -17.80 11.18 -0.23
CA GLU A 59 -16.81 11.98 -0.95
C GLU A 59 -15.37 11.53 -0.64
N ASP A 60 -14.54 11.46 -1.68
CA ASP A 60 -13.18 10.95 -1.55
C ASP A 60 -12.27 11.84 -0.69
N GLY A 61 -12.44 13.16 -0.74
CA GLY A 61 -11.74 14.10 0.14
C GLY A 61 -12.05 13.84 1.61
N ALA A 62 -13.34 13.73 1.95
CA ALA A 62 -13.78 13.47 3.31
C ALA A 62 -13.30 12.09 3.84
N LYS A 63 -13.24 11.08 2.97
CA LYS A 63 -12.64 9.77 3.31
C LYS A 63 -11.13 9.90 3.60
N ALA A 64 -10.40 10.66 2.78
CA ALA A 64 -8.96 10.87 2.95
C ALA A 64 -8.65 11.62 4.25
N ASP A 65 -9.41 12.66 4.55
CA ASP A 65 -9.27 13.43 5.79
C ASP A 65 -9.54 12.55 7.02
N HIS A 66 -10.61 11.76 6.98
CA HIS A 66 -10.97 10.86 8.08
C HIS A 66 -9.89 9.78 8.32
N LEU A 67 -9.31 9.23 7.25
CA LEU A 67 -8.18 8.30 7.36
C LEU A 67 -6.92 9.00 7.89
N SER A 68 -6.63 10.22 7.43
CA SER A 68 -5.48 11.02 7.89
C SER A 68 -5.58 11.29 9.39
N GLU A 69 -6.74 11.71 9.87
CA GLU A 69 -7.02 11.92 11.30
C GLU A 69 -6.82 10.63 12.10
N PHE A 70 -7.38 9.51 11.62
CA PHE A 70 -7.21 8.21 12.26
C PHE A 70 -5.74 7.80 12.34
N PHE A 71 -4.98 7.93 11.24
CA PHE A 71 -3.55 7.61 11.22
C PHE A 71 -2.79 8.47 12.22
N GLN A 72 -2.99 9.79 12.22
CA GLN A 72 -2.36 10.70 13.18
C GLN A 72 -2.68 10.34 14.64
N LEU A 73 -3.87 9.78 14.91
CA LEU A 73 -4.30 9.38 16.24
C LEU A 73 -3.62 8.09 16.71
N VAL A 74 -3.43 7.10 15.84
CA VAL A 74 -2.73 5.84 16.18
C VAL A 74 -1.21 5.99 16.18
N PHE A 75 -0.67 7.03 15.55
CA PHE A 75 0.74 7.38 15.69
C PHE A 75 1.02 7.93 17.09
N THR A 76 1.91 7.28 17.81
CA THR A 76 2.47 7.81 19.06
C THR A 76 3.21 9.12 18.76
N LYS A 77 2.74 10.23 19.33
CA LYS A 77 3.50 11.48 19.34
C LYS A 77 4.71 11.27 20.25
N GLU A 78 5.86 10.95 19.67
CA GLU A 78 7.13 10.94 20.40
C GLU A 78 7.46 12.37 20.84
N THR A 79 7.00 12.74 22.04
CA THR A 79 7.31 14.03 22.66
C THR A 79 8.73 13.98 23.22
N ARG A 80 9.70 14.20 22.33
CA ARG A 80 11.14 14.08 22.60
C ARG A 80 11.53 12.64 22.94
N TYR A 81 12.71 12.22 22.49
CA TYR A 81 13.36 11.00 22.94
C TYR A 81 13.72 11.12 24.42
N ASN A 82 12.72 11.11 25.30
CA ASN A 82 12.90 10.93 26.73
C ASN A 82 12.94 9.43 26.98
N HIS A 83 13.87 8.74 26.33
CA HIS A 83 14.35 7.48 26.89
C HIS A 83 14.92 7.87 28.27
N PRO A 84 14.57 7.19 29.37
CA PRO A 84 15.48 7.21 30.52
C PRO A 84 16.84 6.89 29.92
N ILE A 85 17.84 7.73 30.14
CA ILE A 85 19.22 7.33 29.86
C ILE A 85 19.50 6.22 30.90
N ASP A 86 18.94 5.03 30.68
CA ASP A 86 19.54 3.82 31.15
C ASP A 86 20.93 3.86 30.53
N GLY A 87 21.95 3.68 31.37
CA GLY A 87 23.34 4.04 31.10
C GLY A 87 24.02 3.24 30.00
N PHE A 88 23.34 2.96 28.90
CA PHE A 88 23.96 2.76 27.61
C PHE A 88 24.76 4.02 27.31
N GLU A 89 26.05 3.96 27.60
CA GLU A 89 27.04 4.68 26.81
C GLU A 89 26.60 4.59 25.36
N VAL A 90 26.15 5.71 24.79
CA VAL A 90 26.07 5.86 23.34
C VAL A 90 27.50 5.95 22.87
N ASP A 91 28.22 4.84 22.93
CA ASP A 91 29.65 4.75 22.62
C ASP A 91 29.88 4.72 21.10
N THR A 92 28.81 4.90 20.32
CA THR A 92 28.93 4.92 18.86
C THR A 92 27.82 5.78 18.27
N ILE A 93 28.05 7.09 18.22
CA ILE A 93 27.55 7.87 17.09
C ILE A 93 28.10 7.14 15.86
N VAL A 94 27.24 6.74 14.92
CA VAL A 94 27.71 6.17 13.65
C VAL A 94 28.35 7.32 12.86
N GLU A 95 29.60 7.64 13.19
CA GLU A 95 30.31 8.81 12.66
C GLU A 95 30.57 8.68 11.16
N THR A 96 30.57 7.47 10.60
CA THR A 96 30.96 7.23 9.22
C THR A 96 30.11 6.15 8.54
N VAL A 97 28.85 6.48 8.24
CA VAL A 97 28.16 5.79 7.14
C VAL A 97 28.70 6.36 5.82
N ASN A 98 29.35 5.52 5.03
CA ASN A 98 29.87 5.89 3.71
C ASN A 98 29.03 5.25 2.61
N PHE A 99 28.32 6.08 1.85
CA PHE A 99 27.48 5.64 0.73
C PHE A 99 28.33 5.54 -0.53
N THR A 100 29.22 4.54 -0.61
CA THR A 100 30.08 4.38 -1.80
C THR A 100 29.28 3.93 -3.02
N ASN A 101 29.75 4.31 -4.22
CA ASN A 101 29.14 3.90 -5.49
C ASN A 101 29.01 2.36 -5.57
N THR A 102 30.02 1.61 -5.15
CA THR A 102 29.99 0.14 -5.17
C THR A 102 28.92 -0.46 -4.26
N THR A 103 28.74 0.10 -3.06
CA THR A 103 27.67 -0.31 -2.14
C THR A 103 26.29 -0.03 -2.75
N VAL A 104 26.08 1.18 -3.27
CA VAL A 104 24.80 1.56 -3.89
C VAL A 104 24.51 0.70 -5.12
N LEU A 105 25.49 0.48 -5.99
CA LEU A 105 25.38 -0.38 -7.17
C LEU A 105 24.97 -1.81 -6.77
N LYS A 106 25.63 -2.36 -5.75
CA LYS A 106 25.33 -3.72 -5.25
C LYS A 106 23.89 -3.83 -4.76
N GLU A 107 23.40 -2.82 -4.03
CA GLU A 107 22.01 -2.82 -3.54
C GLU A 107 20.99 -2.62 -4.67
N LEU A 108 21.28 -1.76 -5.65
CA LEU A 108 20.42 -1.60 -6.85
C LEU A 108 20.32 -2.89 -7.66
N LEU A 109 21.41 -3.66 -7.80
CA LEU A 109 21.39 -4.95 -8.50
C LEU A 109 20.54 -6.02 -7.78
N ARG A 110 20.34 -5.88 -6.46
CA ARG A 110 19.50 -6.78 -5.65
C ARG A 110 18.01 -6.50 -5.77
N LEU A 111 17.59 -5.44 -6.47
CA LEU A 111 16.18 -5.13 -6.69
C LEU A 111 15.46 -6.31 -7.36
N LYS A 112 14.23 -6.61 -6.92
CA LYS A 112 13.41 -7.66 -7.52
C LYS A 112 12.64 -7.07 -8.70
N GLU A 113 12.82 -7.66 -9.89
CA GLU A 113 12.12 -7.24 -11.11
C GLU A 113 10.61 -7.51 -11.09
N THR A 114 10.16 -8.38 -10.19
CA THR A 114 8.78 -8.87 -10.12
C THR A 114 7.87 -8.05 -9.21
N LYS A 115 8.34 -6.93 -8.65
CA LYS A 115 7.50 -6.03 -7.86
C LYS A 115 6.62 -5.20 -8.80
N TYR A 116 5.35 -5.03 -8.43
CA TYR A 116 4.45 -4.10 -9.10
C TYR A 116 5.11 -2.71 -9.14
N PRO A 117 5.02 -1.97 -10.25
CA PRO A 117 5.49 -0.58 -10.28
C PRO A 117 4.79 0.17 -9.15
N GLU A 118 5.58 0.82 -8.30
CA GLU A 118 5.08 1.81 -7.35
C GLU A 118 4.45 2.98 -8.14
N PRO A 119 3.75 3.93 -7.48
CA PRO A 119 3.05 5.04 -8.12
C PRO A 119 3.89 5.86 -9.10
N ASP A 120 5.22 5.77 -9.02
CA ASP A 120 6.18 6.46 -9.89
C ASP A 120 6.25 5.89 -11.32
N GLU A 121 5.51 4.81 -11.62
CA GLU A 121 5.42 4.14 -12.93
C GLU A 121 6.75 3.63 -13.52
N VAL A 122 7.88 3.80 -12.81
CA VAL A 122 9.20 3.36 -13.28
C VAL A 122 9.29 1.84 -13.21
N PRO A 123 9.46 1.12 -14.33
CA PRO A 123 9.59 -0.33 -14.31
C PRO A 123 10.87 -0.73 -13.54
N PRO A 124 10.80 -1.70 -12.60
CA PRO A 124 11.99 -2.20 -11.90
C PRO A 124 13.09 -2.70 -12.84
N LYS A 125 12.70 -3.17 -14.04
CA LYS A 125 13.62 -3.55 -15.10
C LYS A 125 14.44 -2.37 -15.64
N LEU A 126 13.80 -1.20 -15.83
CA LEU A 126 14.47 0.02 -16.26
C LEU A 126 15.47 0.50 -15.20
N LEU A 127 15.10 0.45 -13.90
CA LEU A 127 16.01 0.78 -12.80
C LEU A 127 17.24 -0.14 -12.78
N LYS A 128 17.05 -1.44 -13.06
CA LYS A 128 18.17 -2.39 -13.19
C LYS A 128 19.09 -2.09 -14.37
N GLU A 129 18.52 -1.78 -15.53
CA GLU A 129 19.31 -1.41 -16.71
C GLU A 129 20.12 -0.13 -16.46
N LEU A 130 19.53 0.85 -15.77
CA LEU A 130 20.16 2.13 -15.45
C LEU A 130 21.01 2.11 -14.16
N THR A 131 21.13 0.96 -13.48
CA THR A 131 21.78 0.86 -12.17
C THR A 131 23.22 1.39 -12.17
N ARG A 132 23.97 1.19 -13.25
CA ARG A 132 25.36 1.72 -13.36
C ARG A 132 25.40 3.24 -13.41
N GLU A 133 24.48 3.85 -14.14
CA GLU A 133 24.37 5.30 -14.28
C GLU A 133 23.80 5.95 -13.01
N LEU A 134 22.86 5.26 -12.33
CA LEU A 134 22.21 5.76 -11.12
C LEU A 134 23.05 5.62 -9.85
N ALA A 135 23.97 4.65 -9.80
CA ALA A 135 24.70 4.35 -8.57
C ALA A 135 25.57 5.53 -8.08
N LYS A 136 26.21 6.27 -9.01
CA LYS A 136 27.01 7.45 -8.65
C LYS A 136 26.17 8.64 -8.14
N PRO A 137 25.13 9.11 -8.84
CA PRO A 137 24.30 10.21 -8.34
C PRO A 137 23.57 9.85 -7.04
N LEU A 138 23.08 8.61 -6.88
CA LEU A 138 22.43 8.17 -5.64
C LEU A 138 23.40 8.09 -4.47
N SER A 139 24.63 7.59 -4.70
CA SER A 139 25.72 7.61 -3.71
C SER A 139 25.97 9.02 -3.18
N THR A 140 26.10 10.00 -4.08
CA THR A 140 26.29 11.41 -3.69
C THR A 140 25.08 11.95 -2.94
N LEU A 141 23.85 11.69 -3.42
CA LEU A 141 22.62 12.18 -2.80
C LEU A 141 22.44 11.67 -1.37
N LEU A 142 22.67 10.36 -1.15
CA LEU A 142 22.58 9.74 0.16
C LEU A 142 23.66 10.26 1.11
N GLN A 143 24.89 10.41 0.62
CA GLN A 143 25.99 10.96 1.41
C GLN A 143 25.70 12.40 1.86
N THR A 144 25.24 13.24 0.94
CA THR A 144 24.86 14.63 1.26
C THR A 144 23.71 14.66 2.26
N SER A 145 22.66 13.85 2.04
CA SER A 145 21.51 13.79 2.95
C SER A 145 21.91 13.37 4.37
N PHE A 146 22.85 12.43 4.48
CA PHE A 146 23.40 11.98 5.76
C PHE A 146 24.22 13.09 6.45
N GLN A 147 25.08 13.79 5.70
CA GLN A 147 25.91 14.87 6.24
C GLN A 147 25.11 16.10 6.67
N THR A 148 24.07 16.47 5.92
CA THR A 148 23.24 17.64 6.23
C THR A 148 22.10 17.31 7.19
N GLY A 149 21.81 16.03 7.43
CA GLY A 149 20.64 15.59 8.17
C GLY A 149 19.31 15.95 7.49
N SER A 150 19.32 16.20 6.17
CA SER A 150 18.17 16.68 5.43
C SER A 150 17.81 15.74 4.28
N LEU A 151 16.54 15.32 4.22
CA LEU A 151 16.01 14.57 3.09
C LEU A 151 15.33 15.48 2.05
N PRO A 152 15.33 15.10 0.76
CA PRO A 152 14.51 15.73 -0.27
C PRO A 152 13.04 15.83 0.16
N ALA A 153 12.36 16.91 -0.23
CA ALA A 153 10.94 17.10 0.11
C ALA A 153 10.05 15.98 -0.44
N ASP A 154 10.35 15.51 -1.66
CA ASP A 154 9.63 14.43 -2.31
C ASP A 154 9.67 13.12 -1.50
N TRP A 155 10.77 12.87 -0.79
CA TRP A 155 10.94 11.66 0.05
C TRP A 155 10.20 11.75 1.39
N LYS A 156 9.79 12.96 1.79
CA LYS A 156 9.00 13.18 3.02
C LYS A 156 7.51 12.99 2.77
N SER A 157 7.11 12.86 1.51
CA SER A 157 5.73 12.64 1.09
C SER A 157 5.58 11.20 0.61
N ALA A 158 4.48 10.55 0.94
CA ALA A 158 4.19 9.20 0.48
C ALA A 158 2.75 9.11 -0.01
N TRP A 159 2.54 8.40 -1.12
CA TRP A 159 1.19 8.06 -1.58
C TRP A 159 0.66 6.92 -0.72
N ILE A 160 -0.28 7.22 0.17
CA ILE A 160 -0.90 6.22 1.04
C ILE A 160 -2.17 5.72 0.37
N THR A 161 -2.13 4.49 -0.15
CA THR A 161 -3.34 3.78 -0.58
C THR A 161 -3.83 2.91 0.57
N PRO A 162 -5.01 3.20 1.17
CA PRO A 162 -5.56 2.35 2.21
C PRO A 162 -5.91 0.98 1.62
N LEU A 163 -5.34 -0.08 2.18
CA LEU A 163 -5.61 -1.46 1.77
C LEU A 163 -6.54 -2.10 2.80
N TYR A 164 -7.74 -2.50 2.35
CA TYR A 164 -8.65 -3.26 3.20
C TYR A 164 -8.08 -4.65 3.52
N LYS A 165 -7.80 -4.89 4.80
CA LYS A 165 -7.17 -6.14 5.28
C LYS A 165 -8.18 -7.16 5.88
N GLY A 166 -9.45 -6.80 6.02
CA GLY A 166 -10.51 -7.62 6.64
C GLY A 166 -11.33 -6.84 7.67
N GLY A 167 -12.42 -7.44 8.21
CA GLY A 167 -13.28 -6.80 9.22
C GLY A 167 -14.49 -6.03 8.66
N ASN A 168 -14.94 -4.99 9.36
CA ASN A 168 -16.04 -4.16 8.87
C ASN A 168 -15.50 -3.23 7.77
N ARG A 169 -16.05 -3.36 6.56
CA ARG A 169 -15.68 -2.55 5.38
C ARG A 169 -15.96 -1.05 5.55
N VAL A 170 -16.71 -0.69 6.59
CA VAL A 170 -17.23 0.66 6.79
C VAL A 170 -16.46 1.42 7.88
N SER A 171 -15.53 0.77 8.58
CA SER A 171 -14.71 1.39 9.62
C SER A 171 -13.26 1.56 9.18
N ALA A 172 -12.63 2.67 9.55
CA ALA A 172 -11.20 2.93 9.33
C ALA A 172 -10.24 2.00 10.13
N ASN A 173 -10.77 1.16 11.03
CA ASN A 173 -9.99 0.27 11.88
C ASN A 173 -9.26 -0.81 11.06
N ILE A 174 -7.94 -0.65 10.89
CA ILE A 174 -7.05 -1.75 10.54
C ILE A 174 -6.75 -2.51 11.84
N ILE A 175 -7.21 -3.75 11.95
CA ILE A 175 -6.96 -4.60 13.12
C ILE A 175 -5.44 -4.77 13.28
N HIS A 176 -4.91 -4.31 14.43
CA HIS A 176 -3.55 -4.61 14.87
C HIS A 176 -3.40 -6.13 15.07
N GLN A 177 -2.39 -6.73 14.43
CA GLN A 177 -1.78 -8.01 14.83
C GLN A 177 -0.28 -7.79 14.91
#